data_AF-A0A0A2XUW1-F1
#
_entry.id   AF-A0A0A2XUW1-F1
#
_cell.length_a   1.000
_cell.length_b   1.000
_cell.length_c   1.000
_cell.angle_alpha   90.00
_cell.angle_beta   90.00
_cell.angle_gamma   90.00
#
_symmetry.space_group_name_H-M   'P 1'
#
loop_
_entity.id
_entity.type
_entity.pdbx_description
1 polymer ?
#
loop_
_entity_poly.entity_id
_entity_poly.type
_entity_poly.pdbx_seq_one_letter_code
_entity_poly.pdbx_strand_id
1 'polypeptide(L)'
;MIKEIEKITFGAGKPATIFSDIADKCAKSIRVDEDSGKIKGKNKTTQIRKFYDELAIWNERVQQAKEPEMKFAELVPFIRLCA
;
A
#
# COMPACT_ATOMS: atom_id res chain seq x y z
N MET A 1 -2.45 -5.23 16.81
CA MET A 1 -1.44 -4.18 16.57
C MET A 1 -0.47 -4.68 15.51
N ILE A 2 -0.29 -3.88 14.46
CA ILE A 2 0.29 -4.28 13.17
C ILE A 2 1.83 -4.32 13.28
N LYS A 3 2.41 -5.50 13.59
CA LYS A 3 3.87 -5.73 13.70
C LYS A 3 4.58 -5.91 12.35
N GLU A 4 3.85 -6.00 11.24
CA GLU A 4 4.44 -6.30 9.92
C GLU A 4 4.87 -5.06 9.13
N ILE A 5 4.28 -3.89 9.39
CA ILE A 5 4.61 -2.65 8.68
C ILE A 5 6.06 -2.21 8.95
N GLU A 6 6.59 -2.49 10.15
CA GLU A 6 7.98 -2.15 10.53
C GLU A 6 9.04 -2.92 9.73
N LYS A 7 8.67 -4.01 9.03
CA LYS A 7 9.60 -4.77 8.17
C LYS A 7 9.79 -4.14 6.79
N ILE A 8 8.98 -3.16 6.43
CA ILE A 8 9.09 -2.43 5.16
C ILE A 8 10.18 -1.37 5.32
N THR A 9 11.44 -1.78 5.21
CA THR A 9 12.59 -0.88 5.16
C THR A 9 13.24 -0.90 3.78
N PHE A 10 13.28 0.27 3.14
CA PHE A 10 13.94 0.51 1.85
C PHE A 10 15.47 0.56 2.02
N GLY A 11 16.24 -0.07 1.12
CA GLY A 11 17.71 -0.07 1.16
C GLY A 11 18.36 -1.03 0.15
N ALA A 12 19.59 -0.73 -0.28
CA ALA A 12 20.35 -1.54 -1.23
C ALA A 12 20.78 -2.89 -0.64
N GLY A 13 20.60 -3.99 -1.40
CA GLY A 13 21.05 -5.34 -1.03
C GLY A 13 19.97 -6.36 -0.65
N LYS A 14 18.69 -6.06 -0.87
CA LYS A 14 17.59 -7.01 -0.61
C LYS A 14 17.09 -7.71 -1.89
N PRO A 15 16.63 -8.97 -1.79
CA PRO A 15 16.08 -9.71 -2.92
C PRO A 15 14.83 -9.01 -3.46
N ALA A 16 14.68 -9.00 -4.78
CA ALA A 16 13.56 -8.34 -5.47
C ALA A 16 12.18 -8.83 -5.00
N THR A 17 12.11 -10.01 -4.37
CA THR A 17 10.87 -10.60 -3.85
C THR A 17 10.45 -10.06 -2.48
N ILE A 18 11.26 -9.26 -1.79
CA ILE A 18 10.95 -8.86 -0.39
C ILE A 18 9.61 -8.16 -0.26
N PHE A 19 9.23 -7.34 -1.24
CA PHE A 19 7.92 -6.69 -1.28
C PHE A 19 6.82 -7.66 -1.73
N SER A 20 7.13 -8.60 -2.63
CA SER A 20 6.17 -9.60 -3.12
C SER A 20 5.78 -10.60 -2.03
N ASP A 21 6.74 -11.09 -1.25
CA ASP A 21 6.51 -12.10 -0.22
C ASP A 21 5.72 -11.52 0.96
N ILE A 22 6.00 -10.28 1.33
CA ILE A 22 5.26 -9.54 2.36
C ILE A 22 3.85 -9.22 1.85
N ALA A 23 3.73 -8.71 0.62
CA ALA A 23 2.42 -8.41 0.03
C ALA A 23 1.54 -9.66 -0.09
N ASP A 24 2.11 -10.80 -0.52
CA ASP A 24 1.37 -12.06 -0.65
C ASP A 24 0.94 -12.61 0.72
N LYS A 25 1.79 -12.50 1.74
CA LYS A 25 1.43 -12.84 3.13
C LYS A 25 0.30 -11.96 3.67
N CYS A 26 0.40 -10.65 3.50
CA CYS A 26 -0.66 -9.70 3.88
C CYS A 26 -1.96 -9.95 3.11
N ALA A 27 -1.89 -10.24 1.81
CA ALA A 27 -3.06 -10.55 1.00
C ALA A 27 -3.76 -11.82 1.48
N LYS A 28 -3.00 -12.86 1.86
CA LYS A 28 -3.53 -14.11 2.43
C LYS A 28 -4.17 -13.90 3.79
N SER A 29 -3.57 -13.09 4.67
CA SER A 29 -4.12 -12.80 6.00
C SER A 29 -5.39 -11.94 5.93
N ILE A 30 -5.50 -11.00 4.99
CA ILE A 30 -6.70 -10.19 4.78
C ILE A 30 -7.83 -11.02 4.15
N ARG A 31 -7.48 -11.98 3.29
CA ARG A 31 -8.44 -12.82 2.56
C ARG A 31 -9.13 -13.84 3.44
N VAL A 32 -8.53 -14.28 4.55
CA VAL A 32 -9.08 -15.36 5.39
C VAL A 32 -9.39 -14.82 6.78
N ASP A 33 -10.56 -15.16 7.30
CA ASP A 33 -10.89 -14.93 8.70
C ASP A 33 -10.18 -15.98 9.57
N GLU A 34 -9.27 -15.55 10.46
CA GLU A 34 -8.43 -16.44 11.28
C GLU A 34 -9.27 -17.35 12.20
N ASP A 35 -10.45 -16.91 12.65
CA ASP A 35 -11.31 -17.67 13.57
C ASP A 35 -12.22 -18.67 12.86
N SER A 36 -12.64 -18.38 11.63
CA SER A 36 -13.65 -19.19 10.91
C SER A 36 -13.14 -19.88 9.64
N GLY A 37 -11.90 -19.61 9.21
CA GLY A 37 -11.30 -20.16 7.98
C GLY A 37 -12.02 -19.75 6.69
N LYS A 38 -13.02 -18.86 6.78
CA LYS A 38 -13.81 -18.41 5.63
C LYS A 38 -13.11 -17.26 4.91
N ILE A 39 -13.26 -17.24 3.59
CA ILE A 39 -12.77 -16.12 2.77
C ILE A 39 -13.58 -14.87 3.12
N LYS A 40 -12.92 -13.88 3.74
CA LYS A 40 -13.46 -12.53 3.96
C LYS A 40 -13.52 -11.83 2.61
N GLY A 41 -14.70 -11.79 1.99
CA GLY A 41 -14.98 -10.99 0.80
C GLY A 41 -15.00 -9.48 1.09
N LYS A 42 -13.98 -8.94 1.75
CA LYS A 42 -13.98 -7.57 2.29
C LYS A 42 -13.47 -6.51 1.31
N ASN A 43 -12.54 -6.84 0.42
CA ASN A 43 -12.04 -5.89 -0.58
C ASN A 43 -12.54 -6.27 -1.97
N LYS A 44 -13.46 -5.48 -2.52
CA LYS A 44 -13.90 -5.64 -3.91
C LYS A 44 -12.78 -5.19 -4.83
N THR A 45 -12.59 -5.89 -5.95
CA THR A 45 -11.58 -5.55 -6.98
C THR A 45 -11.69 -4.08 -7.43
N THR A 46 -12.91 -3.53 -7.46
CA THR A 46 -13.17 -2.13 -7.80
C THR A 46 -12.63 -1.14 -6.77
N GLN A 47 -12.61 -1.48 -5.48
CA GLN A 47 -12.05 -0.63 -4.42
C GLN A 47 -10.52 -0.61 -4.50
N ILE A 48 -9.91 -1.77 -4.72
CA ILE A 48 -8.46 -1.90 -4.90
C ILE A 48 -8.02 -1.11 -6.14
N ARG A 49 -8.76 -1.23 -7.26
CA ARG A 49 -8.48 -0.45 -8.47
C ARG A 49 -8.53 1.05 -8.21
N LYS A 50 -9.61 1.55 -7.60
CA LYS A 50 -9.75 2.98 -7.28
C LYS A 50 -8.58 3.50 -6.42
N PHE A 51 -8.15 2.71 -5.44
CA PHE A 51 -7.01 3.07 -4.60
C PHE A 51 -5.71 3.23 -5.40
N TYR A 52 -5.41 2.28 -6.30
CA TYR A 52 -4.22 2.38 -7.16
C TYR A 52 -4.32 3.51 -8.19
N ASP A 53 -5.52 3.76 -8.72
CA ASP A 53 -5.77 4.88 -9.64
C ASP A 53 -5.50 6.22 -8.93
N GLU A 54 -5.96 6.38 -7.69
CA GLU A 54 -5.69 7.57 -6.86
C GLU A 54 -4.21 7.75 -6.55
N LEU A 55 -3.50 6.66 -6.20
CA LEU A 55 -2.05 6.67 -5.97
C LEU A 55 -1.27 7.09 -7.22
N ALA A 56 -1.65 6.56 -8.39
CA ALA A 56 -1.00 6.91 -9.65
C ALA A 56 -1.19 8.41 -9.98
N ILE A 57 -2.40 8.94 -9.76
CA ILE A 57 -2.71 10.36 -9.93
C ILE A 57 -1.88 11.23 -8.98
N TRP A 58 -1.75 10.84 -7.71
CA TRP A 58 -0.92 11.60 -6.77
C TRP A 58 0.56 11.57 -7.13
N ASN A 59 1.07 10.43 -7.60
CA ASN A 59 2.44 10.33 -8.08
C ASN A 59 2.69 11.25 -9.28
N GLU A 60 1.79 11.25 -10.27
CA GLU A 60 1.89 12.19 -11.42
C GLU A 60 1.91 13.65 -10.96
N ARG A 61 1.05 14.02 -10.01
CA ARG A 61 1.00 15.40 -9.47
C ARG A 61 2.29 15.81 -8.77
N VAL A 62 2.94 14.90 -8.04
CA VAL A 62 4.23 15.15 -7.41
C VAL A 62 5.33 15.32 -8.45
N GLN A 63 5.38 14.45 -9.45
CA GLN A 63 6.40 14.48 -10.51
C GLN A 63 6.28 15.70 -11.43
N GLN A 64 5.07 16.21 -11.64
CA GLN A 64 4.80 17.39 -12.47
C GLN A 64 4.95 18.73 -11.71
N ALA A 65 5.10 18.68 -10.37
CA ALA A 65 5.27 19.89 -9.58
C ALA A 65 6.67 20.49 -9.76
N LYS A 66 6.77 21.82 -9.69
CA LYS A 66 8.06 22.53 -9.70
C LYS A 66 8.94 22.13 -8.51
N GLU A 67 8.31 21.81 -7.38
CA GLU A 67 8.96 21.40 -6.13
C GLU A 67 8.30 20.10 -5.63
N PRO A 68 8.75 18.94 -6.14
CA PRO A 68 8.13 17.64 -5.85
C PRO A 68 8.09 17.31 -4.35
N GLU A 69 9.12 17.67 -3.59
CA GLU A 69 9.21 17.36 -2.15
C GLU A 69 8.14 18.09 -1.32
N MET A 70 7.91 19.38 -1.59
CA MET A 70 6.83 20.14 -0.94
C MET A 70 5.46 19.61 -1.34
N LYS A 71 5.27 19.29 -2.63
CA LYS A 71 4.01 18.74 -3.11
C LYS A 71 3.71 17.37 -2.50
N PHE A 72 4.74 16.55 -2.33
CA PHE A 72 4.61 15.28 -1.63
C PHE A 72 4.18 15.50 -0.18
N ALA A 73 4.84 16.40 0.56
CA ALA A 73 4.51 16.70 1.95
C ALA A 73 3.04 17.14 2.14
N GLU A 74 2.49 17.92 1.20
CA GLU A 74 1.07 18.30 1.19
C GLU A 74 0.13 17.11 0.94
N LEU A 75 0.56 16.12 0.16
CA LEU A 75 -0.23 14.95 -0.21
C LEU A 75 -0.12 13.80 0.80
N VAL A 76 0.92 13.77 1.64
CA VAL A 76 1.13 12.76 2.69
C VAL A 76 -0.12 12.52 3.57
N PRO A 77 -0.83 13.56 4.05
CA PRO A 77 -2.04 13.35 4.86
C PRO A 77 -3.14 12.57 4.12
N PHE A 78 -3.31 12.82 2.82
CA PHE A 78 -4.32 12.14 1.99
C PHE A 78 -3.94 10.69 1.72
N ILE A 79 -2.66 10.43 1.46
CA ILE A 79 -2.12 9.08 1.27
C ILE A 79 -2.29 8.23 2.55
N ARG A 80 -2.05 8.85 3.72
CA ARG A 80 -2.17 8.16 5.03
C ARG A 80 -3.60 7.91 5.46
N LEU A 81 -4.59 8.64 4.94
CA LEU A 81 -6.00 8.46 5.29
C LEU A 81 -6.65 7.30 4.51
N CYS A 82 -6.11 6.95 3.35
CA CYS A 82 -6.61 5.86 2.49
C CYS A 82 -6.01 4.47 2.81
N ALA A 83 -5.04 4.38 3.73
CA ALA A 83 -4.29 3.16 4.06
C ALA A 83 -4.78 2.46 5.34
#